data_AF-A0A6G0GLH1-F1
#
_entry.id   AF-A0A6G0GLH1-F1
#
_cell.length_a   1.000
_cell.length_b   1.000
_cell.length_c   1.000
_cell.angle_alpha   90.00
_cell.angle_beta   90.00
_cell.angle_gamma   90.00
#
_symmetry.space_group_name_H-M   'P 1'
#
loop_
_entity.id
_entity.type
_entity.pdbx_description
1 polymer ?
#
loop_
_entity_poly.entity_id
_entity_poly.type
_entity_poly.pdbx_seq_one_letter_code
_entity_poly.pdbx_strand_id
1 'polypeptide(L)'
;MKPINNRAVKKAYLKFSGYLMICVGIAVFTFYSFMKTSSVEVKAIVNKTAEYDRIYTDELNLVVAFDSIYQYMNLMNSSPRINDILLQDMVSSRKMQLQRHMGKFDAQDYILHQRLLNAVNDFLAVKDSIRLAEKEENVVREDLMRSVKEYKDVSRKLKVGGLVYERK
;
A
#
# COMPACT_ATOMS: atom_id res chain seq x y z
N MET A 1 42.67 -76.08 27.59
CA MET A 1 41.40 -76.60 28.16
C MET A 1 40.24 -75.88 27.49
N LYS A 2 39.29 -76.59 26.86
CA LYS A 2 38.07 -75.97 26.29
C LYS A 2 37.07 -75.73 27.44
N PRO A 3 36.52 -74.52 27.62
CA PRO A 3 35.61 -74.25 28.72
C PRO A 3 34.31 -75.06 28.57
N ILE A 4 33.86 -75.70 29.65
CA ILE A 4 32.68 -76.57 29.70
C ILE A 4 31.41 -75.84 29.23
N ASN A 5 31.38 -74.50 29.38
CA ASN A 5 30.23 -73.65 29.05
C ASN A 5 30.34 -72.92 27.69
N ASN A 6 31.25 -73.32 26.81
CA ASN A 6 31.53 -72.65 25.52
C ASN A 6 30.27 -72.44 24.65
N ARG A 7 29.29 -73.36 24.72
CA ARG A 7 28.03 -73.26 23.96
C ARG A 7 27.11 -72.15 24.49
N ALA A 8 26.98 -71.98 25.81
CA ALA A 8 26.14 -70.92 26.38
C ALA A 8 26.77 -69.55 26.15
N VAL A 9 28.09 -69.44 26.30
CA VAL A 9 28.85 -68.21 26.03
C VAL A 9 28.69 -67.78 24.56
N LYS A 10 28.87 -68.70 23.61
CA LYS A 10 28.63 -68.42 22.18
C LYS A 10 27.18 -67.99 21.91
N LYS A 11 26.19 -68.64 22.53
CA LYS A 11 24.77 -68.27 22.38
C LYS A 11 24.47 -66.88 22.96
N ALA A 12 25.09 -66.50 24.07
CA ALA A 12 24.95 -65.17 24.67
C ALA A 12 25.59 -64.08 23.80
N TYR A 13 26.80 -64.30 23.28
CA TYR A 13 27.44 -63.37 22.34
C TYR A 13 26.63 -63.22 21.04
N LEU A 14 26.03 -64.30 20.54
CA LEU A 14 25.21 -64.25 19.32
C LEU A 14 23.91 -63.47 19.55
N LYS A 15 23.27 -63.63 20.72
CA LYS A 15 22.12 -62.80 21.11
C LYS A 15 22.50 -61.33 21.28
N PHE A 16 23.61 -61.04 21.96
CA PHE A 16 24.10 -59.67 22.14
C PHE A 16 24.42 -59.00 20.80
N SER A 17 25.11 -59.71 19.91
CA SER A 17 25.41 -59.23 18.56
C SER A 17 24.13 -58.98 17.75
N GLY A 18 23.12 -59.84 17.87
CA GLY A 18 21.80 -59.61 17.27
C GLY A 18 21.13 -58.33 17.78
N TYR A 19 21.09 -58.12 19.10
CA TYR A 19 20.53 -56.89 19.68
C TYR A 19 21.32 -55.64 19.28
N LEU A 20 22.66 -55.73 19.21
CA LEU A 20 23.51 -54.62 18.78
C LEU A 20 23.22 -54.25 17.31
N MET A 21 23.10 -55.23 16.42
CA MET A 21 22.77 -54.99 15.01
C MET A 21 21.38 -54.36 14.85
N ILE A 22 20.39 -54.81 15.61
CA ILE A 22 19.05 -54.21 15.61
C ILE A 22 19.11 -52.77 16.12
N CYS A 23 19.83 -52.50 17.20
CA CYS A 23 19.99 -51.17 17.76
C CYS A 23 20.65 -50.20 16.76
N VAL A 24 21.73 -50.63 16.10
CA VAL A 24 22.40 -49.86 15.03
C VAL A 24 21.46 -49.63 13.86
N GLY A 25 20.71 -50.65 13.44
CA GLY A 25 19.73 -50.52 12.36
C GLY A 25 18.64 -49.49 12.66
N ILE A 26 18.09 -49.50 13.89
CA ILE A 26 17.10 -48.52 14.34
C ILE A 26 17.73 -47.12 14.35
N ALA A 27 18.94 -46.95 14.89
CA ALA A 27 19.61 -45.65 14.95
C ALA A 27 19.90 -45.06 13.55
N VAL A 28 20.33 -45.88 12.61
CA VAL A 28 20.54 -45.43 11.21
C VAL A 28 19.21 -45.09 10.55
N PHE A 29 18.16 -45.89 10.79
CA PHE A 29 16.84 -45.64 10.23
C PHE A 29 16.21 -44.34 10.76
N THR A 30 16.30 -44.08 12.07
CA THR A 30 15.79 -42.84 12.67
C THR A 30 16.57 -41.62 12.17
N PHE A 31 17.90 -41.72 12.08
CA PHE A 31 18.74 -40.64 11.54
C PHE A 31 18.42 -40.37 10.05
N TYR A 32 18.27 -41.41 9.24
CA TYR A 32 17.90 -41.28 7.84
C TYR A 32 16.52 -40.61 7.69
N SER A 33 15.54 -41.06 8.47
CA SER A 33 14.19 -40.49 8.46
C SER A 33 14.21 -39.01 8.86
N PHE A 34 14.96 -38.66 9.91
CA PHE A 34 15.14 -37.28 10.34
C PHE A 34 15.77 -36.40 9.24
N MET A 35 16.87 -36.86 8.64
CA MET A 35 17.54 -36.13 7.55
C MET A 35 16.62 -35.95 6.34
N LYS A 36 15.84 -36.97 6.00
CA LYS A 36 14.90 -36.92 4.88
C LYS A 36 13.78 -35.91 5.15
N THR A 37 13.15 -35.97 6.33
CA THR A 37 12.10 -35.04 6.73
C THR A 37 12.62 -33.61 6.78
N SER A 38 13.77 -33.39 7.42
CA SER A 38 14.40 -32.06 7.50
C SER A 38 14.66 -31.45 6.13
N SER A 39 15.16 -32.24 5.17
CA SER A 39 15.39 -31.76 3.80
C SER A 39 14.10 -31.33 3.09
N VAL A 40 13.00 -32.06 3.30
CA VAL A 40 11.69 -31.73 2.72
C VAL A 40 11.11 -30.47 3.38
N GLU A 41 11.18 -30.37 4.70
CA GLU A 41 10.69 -29.21 5.44
C GLU A 41 11.46 -27.94 5.11
N VAL A 42 12.79 -27.99 5.07
CA VAL A 42 13.63 -26.86 4.66
C VAL A 42 13.27 -26.40 3.25
N LYS A 43 13.05 -27.33 2.31
CA LYS A 43 12.63 -26.99 0.95
C LYS A 43 11.24 -26.34 0.92
N ALA A 44 10.31 -26.84 1.75
CA ALA A 44 8.98 -26.25 1.87
C ALA A 44 9.03 -24.83 2.44
N ILE A 45 9.87 -24.60 3.47
CA ILE A 45 10.09 -23.28 4.05
C ILE A 45 10.65 -22.32 3.01
N VAL A 46 11.72 -22.70 2.29
CA VAL A 46 12.31 -21.84 1.26
C VAL A 46 11.29 -21.48 0.17
N ASN A 47 10.49 -22.43 -0.28
CA ASN A 47 9.43 -22.16 -1.26
C ASN A 47 8.38 -21.20 -0.72
N LYS A 48 7.97 -21.37 0.55
CA LYS A 48 6.99 -20.49 1.20
C LYS A 48 7.55 -19.09 1.44
N THR A 49 8.83 -18.96 1.79
CA THR A 49 9.52 -17.68 1.89
C THR A 49 9.55 -16.97 0.54
N ALA A 50 9.88 -17.66 -0.55
CA ALA A 50 9.88 -17.07 -1.88
C ALA A 50 8.48 -16.60 -2.33
N GLU A 51 7.44 -17.37 -2.00
CA GLU A 51 6.05 -16.97 -2.25
C GLU A 51 5.66 -15.73 -1.44
N TYR A 52 6.03 -15.70 -0.15
CA TYR A 52 5.80 -14.58 0.74
C TYR A 52 6.50 -13.31 0.26
N ASP A 53 7.79 -13.40 -0.09
CA ASP A 53 8.58 -12.26 -0.57
C ASP A 53 7.98 -11.65 -1.83
N ARG A 54 7.43 -12.49 -2.73
CA ARG A 54 6.73 -12.02 -3.92
C ARG A 54 5.46 -11.24 -3.55
N ILE A 55 4.61 -11.80 -2.70
CA ILE A 55 3.37 -11.14 -2.25
C ILE A 55 3.68 -9.82 -1.55
N TYR A 56 4.67 -9.82 -0.66
CA TYR A 56 5.10 -8.63 0.07
C TYR A 56 5.64 -7.54 -0.87
N THR A 57 6.40 -7.92 -1.89
CA THR A 57 6.90 -6.98 -2.90
C THR A 57 5.74 -6.38 -3.72
N ASP A 58 4.77 -7.20 -4.11
CA ASP A 58 3.58 -6.72 -4.82
C ASP A 58 2.74 -5.77 -3.95
N GLU A 59 2.59 -6.06 -2.66
CA GLU A 59 1.94 -5.18 -1.68
C GLU A 59 2.67 -3.84 -1.54
N LEU A 60 4.00 -3.85 -1.40
CA LEU A 60 4.80 -2.62 -1.35
C LEU A 60 4.62 -1.77 -2.61
N ASN A 61 4.65 -2.40 -3.80
CA ASN A 61 4.43 -1.70 -5.06
C ASN A 61 3.05 -1.07 -5.12
N LEU A 62 2.03 -1.77 -4.59
CA LEU A 62 0.67 -1.26 -4.52
C LEU A 62 0.58 -0.03 -3.60
N VAL A 63 1.17 -0.10 -2.41
CA VAL A 63 1.21 1.02 -1.45
C VAL A 63 1.91 2.24 -2.06
N VAL A 64 3.06 2.04 -2.70
CA VAL A 64 3.80 3.12 -3.39
C VAL A 64 2.97 3.72 -4.52
N ALA A 65 2.23 2.91 -5.27
CA ALA A 65 1.35 3.40 -6.33
C ALA A 65 0.21 4.27 -5.77
N PHE A 66 -0.44 3.84 -4.67
CA PHE A 66 -1.46 4.64 -3.99
C PHE A 66 -0.88 5.93 -3.40
N ASP A 67 0.27 5.88 -2.74
CA ASP A 67 0.92 7.07 -2.19
C ASP A 67 1.24 8.09 -3.29
N SER A 68 1.71 7.63 -4.46
CA SER A 68 1.96 8.52 -5.59
C SER A 68 0.68 9.23 -6.06
N ILE A 69 -0.45 8.52 -6.14
CA ILE A 69 -1.75 9.12 -6.49
C ILE A 69 -2.17 10.15 -5.44
N TYR A 70 -2.02 9.81 -4.15
CA TYR A 70 -2.33 10.72 -3.06
C TYR A 70 -1.46 11.99 -3.09
N GLN A 71 -0.15 11.86 -3.34
CA GLN A 71 0.75 13.01 -3.45
C GLN A 71 0.36 13.95 -4.58
N TYR A 72 0.04 13.44 -5.79
CA TYR A 72 -0.43 14.30 -6.88
C TYR A 72 -1.78 14.96 -6.54
N MET A 73 -2.69 14.21 -5.92
CA MET A 73 -3.94 14.77 -5.42
C MET A 73 -3.70 15.79 -4.31
N ASN A 74 -2.64 15.73 -3.53
CA ASN A 74 -2.37 16.76 -2.52
C ASN A 74 -1.80 18.04 -3.15
N LEU A 75 -1.07 17.91 -4.26
CA LEU A 75 -0.45 19.04 -4.96
C LEU A 75 -1.46 19.90 -5.75
N MET A 76 -2.54 19.32 -6.29
CA MET A 76 -3.49 20.15 -7.06
C MET A 76 -4.13 21.21 -6.16
N ASN A 77 -4.46 22.38 -6.71
CA ASN A 77 -5.00 23.52 -5.97
C ASN A 77 -4.08 24.08 -4.87
N SER A 78 -2.85 23.58 -4.68
CA SER A 78 -1.95 24.07 -3.63
C SER A 78 -1.24 25.39 -4.01
N SER A 79 -1.13 25.68 -5.31
CA SER A 79 -0.54 26.91 -5.80
C SER A 79 -1.07 27.27 -7.19
N PRO A 80 -1.31 28.57 -7.48
CA PRO A 80 -1.73 29.03 -8.81
C PRO A 80 -0.67 28.82 -9.91
N ARG A 81 0.57 28.44 -9.54
CA ARG A 81 1.64 28.09 -10.50
C ARG A 81 1.59 26.63 -10.95
N ILE A 82 0.80 25.79 -10.28
CA ILE A 82 0.71 24.36 -10.56
C ILE A 82 -0.36 24.15 -11.64
N ASN A 83 -0.04 23.27 -12.61
CA ASN A 83 -0.98 22.90 -13.65
C ASN A 83 -1.86 21.74 -13.18
N ASP A 84 -3.05 22.07 -12.66
CA ASP A 84 -4.00 21.09 -12.14
C ASP A 84 -4.51 20.12 -13.23
N ILE A 85 -4.60 20.58 -14.49
CA ILE A 85 -5.01 19.73 -15.63
C ILE A 85 -3.99 18.62 -15.85
N LEU A 86 -2.69 18.97 -15.81
CA LEU A 86 -1.62 18.00 -15.93
C LEU A 86 -1.61 17.01 -14.76
N LEU A 87 -1.83 17.48 -13.53
CA LEU A 87 -1.92 16.61 -12.36
C LEU A 87 -3.13 15.66 -12.44
N GLN A 88 -4.27 16.13 -12.93
CA GLN A 88 -5.46 15.32 -13.12
C GLN A 88 -5.24 14.20 -14.15
N ASP A 89 -4.55 14.50 -15.25
CA ASP A 89 -4.14 13.49 -16.23
C ASP A 89 -3.18 12.47 -15.63
N MET A 90 -2.19 12.94 -14.84
CA MET A 90 -1.24 12.07 -14.15
C MET A 90 -1.92 11.14 -13.13
N VAL A 91 -2.86 11.66 -12.34
CA VAL A 91 -3.68 10.87 -11.40
C VAL A 91 -4.51 9.84 -12.15
N SER A 92 -5.16 10.22 -13.25
CA SER A 92 -6.00 9.32 -14.05
C SER A 92 -5.19 8.20 -14.71
N SER A 93 -4.02 8.54 -15.26
CA SER A 93 -3.09 7.57 -15.86
C SER A 93 -2.60 6.56 -14.82
N ARG A 94 -2.16 7.03 -13.64
CA ARG A 94 -1.71 6.16 -12.55
C ARG A 94 -2.84 5.29 -12.00
N LYS A 95 -4.04 5.85 -11.84
CA LYS A 95 -5.24 5.10 -11.47
C LYS A 95 -5.50 3.96 -12.46
N MET A 96 -5.46 4.21 -13.76
CA MET A 96 -5.65 3.18 -14.78
C MET A 96 -4.57 2.09 -14.71
N GLN A 97 -3.30 2.47 -14.53
CA GLN A 97 -2.21 1.50 -14.37
C GLN A 97 -2.41 0.62 -13.14
N LEU A 98 -2.75 1.22 -12.01
CA LEU A 98 -3.03 0.52 -10.76
C LEU A 98 -4.24 -0.41 -10.89
N GLN A 99 -5.31 0.03 -11.55
CA GLN A 99 -6.48 -0.81 -11.81
C GLN A 99 -6.15 -2.03 -12.67
N ARG A 100 -5.31 -1.87 -13.71
CA ARG A 100 -4.83 -2.98 -14.54
C ARG A 100 -3.92 -3.93 -13.77
N HIS A 101 -3.08 -3.41 -12.88
CA HIS A 101 -2.22 -4.22 -12.04
C HIS A 101 -3.05 -5.05 -11.05
N MET A 102 -4.05 -4.41 -10.41
CA MET A 102 -4.96 -5.06 -9.48
C MET A 102 -5.85 -6.12 -10.13
N GLY A 103 -6.23 -5.95 -11.39
CA GLY A 103 -7.03 -6.92 -12.13
C GLY A 103 -6.34 -8.27 -12.38
N LYS A 104 -5.08 -8.44 -11.98
CA LYS A 104 -4.35 -9.70 -12.03
C LYS A 104 -4.57 -10.58 -10.79
N PHE A 105 -5.06 -9.98 -9.71
CA PHE A 105 -5.28 -10.67 -8.44
C PHE A 105 -6.76 -11.04 -8.27
N ASP A 106 -7.04 -11.92 -7.30
CA ASP A 106 -8.42 -12.21 -6.96
C ASP A 106 -9.10 -11.00 -6.33
N ALA A 107 -10.39 -10.82 -6.64
CA ALA A 107 -11.14 -9.64 -6.22
C ALA A 107 -11.36 -9.59 -4.69
N GLN A 108 -11.33 -10.73 -3.99
CA GLN A 108 -11.49 -10.74 -2.53
C GLN A 108 -10.26 -10.17 -1.82
N ASP A 109 -9.06 -10.47 -2.30
CA ASP A 109 -7.81 -10.08 -1.66
C ASP A 109 -7.57 -8.56 -1.69
N TYR A 110 -8.12 -7.86 -2.69
CA TYR A 110 -7.85 -6.44 -2.94
C TYR A 110 -9.09 -5.54 -2.84
N ILE A 111 -10.15 -6.00 -2.17
CA ILE A 111 -11.43 -5.28 -2.10
C ILE A 111 -11.30 -3.88 -1.49
N LEU A 112 -10.44 -3.71 -0.48
CA LEU A 112 -10.20 -2.43 0.17
C LEU A 112 -9.54 -1.43 -0.80
N HIS A 113 -8.49 -1.88 -1.47
CA HIS A 113 -7.78 -1.09 -2.46
C HIS A 113 -8.70 -0.72 -3.62
N GLN A 114 -9.58 -1.62 -4.04
CA GLN A 114 -10.52 -1.35 -5.12
C GLN A 114 -11.53 -0.26 -4.72
N ARG A 115 -12.03 -0.30 -3.49
CA ARG A 115 -12.88 0.77 -2.93
C ARG A 115 -12.14 2.11 -2.89
N LEU A 116 -10.89 2.11 -2.41
CA LEU A 116 -10.07 3.33 -2.36
C LEU A 116 -9.83 3.90 -3.76
N LEU A 117 -9.51 3.05 -4.73
CA LEU A 117 -9.27 3.46 -6.12
C LEU A 117 -10.53 4.03 -6.78
N ASN A 118 -11.69 3.49 -6.45
CA ASN A 118 -12.97 4.03 -6.91
C ASN A 118 -13.24 5.41 -6.31
N ALA A 119 -12.99 5.59 -5.01
CA ALA A 119 -13.17 6.85 -4.30
C ALA A 119 -12.27 8.00 -4.81
N VAL A 120 -11.15 7.70 -5.48
CA VAL A 120 -10.30 8.73 -6.13
C VAL A 120 -11.09 9.64 -7.06
N ASN A 121 -12.07 9.10 -7.80
CA ASN A 121 -12.89 9.93 -8.71
C ASN A 121 -13.74 10.93 -7.93
N ASP A 122 -14.33 10.48 -6.82
CA ASP A 122 -15.16 11.33 -5.96
C ASP A 122 -14.29 12.44 -5.32
N PHE A 123 -13.08 12.09 -4.86
CA PHE A 123 -12.14 13.07 -4.31
C PHE A 123 -11.71 14.12 -5.35
N LEU A 124 -11.42 13.71 -6.59
CA LEU A 124 -11.10 14.64 -7.67
C LEU A 124 -12.28 15.57 -7.97
N ALA A 125 -13.50 15.02 -8.06
CA ALA A 125 -14.71 15.80 -8.32
C ALA A 125 -14.97 16.85 -7.22
N VAL A 126 -14.81 16.44 -5.95
CA VAL A 126 -14.93 17.36 -4.80
C VAL A 126 -13.86 18.44 -4.87
N LYS A 127 -12.60 18.11 -5.17
CA LYS A 127 -11.53 19.11 -5.30
C LYS A 127 -11.77 20.12 -6.41
N ASP A 128 -12.26 19.66 -7.56
CA ASP A 128 -12.63 20.56 -8.66
C ASP A 128 -13.79 21.48 -8.27
N SER A 129 -14.79 20.97 -7.54
CA SER A 129 -15.90 21.80 -7.04
C SER A 129 -15.41 22.89 -6.07
N ILE A 130 -14.49 22.57 -5.16
CA ILE A 130 -13.88 23.53 -4.23
C ILE A 130 -13.11 24.61 -5.01
N ARG A 131 -12.31 24.20 -6.00
CA ARG A 131 -11.54 25.14 -6.84
C ARG A 131 -12.45 26.12 -7.58
N LEU A 132 -13.59 25.65 -8.10
CA LEU A 132 -14.56 26.50 -8.78
C LEU A 132 -15.22 27.49 -7.82
N ALA A 133 -15.63 27.02 -6.63
CA ALA A 133 -16.21 27.87 -5.60
C ALA A 133 -15.23 28.95 -5.10
N GLU A 134 -13.97 28.59 -4.88
CA GLU A 134 -12.92 29.54 -4.47
C GLU A 134 -12.65 30.60 -5.56
N LYS A 135 -12.72 30.21 -6.84
CA LYS A 135 -12.60 31.15 -7.96
C LYS A 135 -13.77 32.13 -7.99
N GLU A 136 -14.99 31.64 -7.82
CA GLU A 136 -16.19 32.48 -7.77
C GLU A 136 -16.16 33.45 -6.57
N GLU A 137 -15.78 32.96 -5.39
CA GLU A 137 -15.60 33.76 -4.19
C GLU A 137 -14.58 34.90 -4.40
N ASN A 138 -13.45 34.59 -5.05
CA ASN A 138 -12.41 35.59 -5.32
C ASN A 138 -12.89 36.69 -6.27
N VAL A 139 -13.66 36.35 -7.32
CA VAL A 139 -14.24 37.35 -8.23
C VAL A 139 -15.22 38.26 -7.49
N VAL A 140 -16.13 37.68 -6.70
CA VAL A 140 -17.11 38.45 -5.90
C VAL A 140 -16.40 39.35 -4.88
N ARG A 141 -15.33 38.85 -4.24
CA ARG A 141 -14.50 39.62 -3.31
C ARG A 141 -13.85 40.81 -4.00
N GLU A 142 -13.27 40.62 -5.17
CA GLU A 142 -12.64 41.69 -5.96
C GLU A 142 -13.66 42.77 -6.37
N ASP A 143 -14.84 42.38 -6.84
CA ASP A 143 -15.91 43.30 -7.22
C ASP A 143 -16.46 44.09 -6.02
N LEU A 144 -16.59 43.45 -4.86
CA LEU A 144 -16.97 44.13 -3.62
C LEU A 144 -15.91 45.15 -3.20
N MET A 145 -14.63 44.78 -3.24
CA MET A 145 -13.53 45.69 -2.90
C MET A 145 -13.49 46.89 -3.85
N ARG A 146 -13.72 46.68 -5.16
CA ARG A 146 -13.85 47.74 -6.16
C ARG A 146 -15.02 48.67 -5.83
N SER A 147 -16.21 48.11 -5.58
CA SER A 147 -17.42 48.88 -5.26
C SER A 147 -17.26 49.73 -3.99
N VAL A 148 -16.64 49.16 -2.94
CA VAL A 148 -16.35 49.88 -1.69
C VAL A 148 -15.36 51.03 -1.94
N LYS A 149 -14.35 50.82 -2.79
CA LYS A 149 -13.37 51.85 -3.14
C LYS A 149 -14.02 52.99 -3.92
N GLU A 150 -14.82 52.67 -4.93
CA GLU A 150 -15.57 53.63 -5.73
C GLU A 150 -16.54 54.45 -4.86
N TYR A 151 -17.28 53.80 -3.94
CA TYR A 151 -18.14 54.48 -2.99
C TYR A 151 -17.37 55.47 -2.11
N LYS A 152 -16.21 55.06 -1.57
CA LYS A 152 -15.35 55.94 -0.76
C LYS A 152 -14.85 57.15 -1.58
N ASP A 153 -14.48 56.95 -2.83
CA ASP A 153 -13.99 58.01 -3.70
C ASP A 153 -15.11 58.99 -4.08
N VAL A 154 -16.31 58.51 -4.41
CA VAL A 154 -17.49 59.35 -4.66
C VAL A 154 -17.89 60.12 -3.40
N SER A 155 -17.92 59.47 -2.24
CA SER A 155 -18.23 60.11 -0.96
C SER A 155 -17.23 61.23 -0.62
N ARG A 156 -15.93 61.01 -0.89
CA ARG A 156 -14.90 62.06 -0.72
C ARG A 156 -15.12 63.22 -1.70
N LYS A 157 -15.37 62.95 -2.97
CA LYS A 157 -15.63 64.00 -3.98
C LYS A 157 -16.87 64.83 -3.61
N LEU A 158 -17.94 64.20 -3.13
CA LEU A 158 -19.15 64.89 -2.67
C LEU A 158 -18.87 65.78 -1.45
N LYS A 159 -18.07 65.31 -0.48
CA LYS A 159 -17.69 66.10 0.70
C LYS A 159 -16.78 67.29 0.36
N VAL A 160 -15.85 67.14 -0.59
CA VAL A 160 -14.94 68.22 -1.02
C VAL A 160 -15.64 69.22 -1.96
N GLY A 161 -16.61 68.76 -2.76
CA GLY A 161 -17.36 69.58 -3.71
C GLY A 161 -18.52 70.39 -3.12
N GLY A 162 -18.77 70.33 -1.82
CA GLY A 162 -19.76 71.18 -1.14
C GLY A 162 -21.23 70.95 -1.54
N LEU A 163 -21.56 69.85 -2.21
CA LEU A 163 -22.94 69.56 -2.61
C LEU A 163 -23.71 68.89 -1.46
N VAL A 164 -24.28 69.72 -0.58
CA VAL A 164 -25.37 69.31 0.31
C VAL A 164 -26.61 69.13 -0.56
N TYR A 165 -27.04 67.88 -0.74
CA TYR A 165 -28.27 67.56 -1.45
C TYR A 165 -29.45 67.91 -0.53
N GLU A 166 -30.10 69.06 -0.74
CA GLU A 166 -31.40 69.32 -0.14
C GLU A 166 -32.44 68.42 -0.82
N ARG A 167 -33.01 67.51 -0.02
CA ARG A 167 -34.09 66.63 -0.43
C ARG A 167 -35.38 67.47 -0.47
N LYS A 168 -35.91 67.76 -1.67
CA LYS A 168 -37.31 68.18 -1.85
C LYS A 168 -38.23 66.98 -1.84
#